data_AF-A0A090Q588-F1
#
_entry.id   AF-A0A090Q588-F1
#
_cell.length_a   1.000
_cell.length_b   1.000
_cell.length_c   1.000
_cell.angle_alpha   90.00
_cell.angle_beta   90.00
_cell.angle_gamma   90.00
#
_symmetry.space_group_name_H-M   'P 1'
#
loop_
_entity.id
_entity.type
_entity.pdbx_description
1 polymer ?
#
loop_
_entity_poly.entity_id
_entity_poly.type
_entity_poly.pdbx_seq_one_letter_code
_entity_poly.pdbx_strand_id
1 'polypeptide(L)'
;MSIKLDPSWKEMLREEIDAPYFEELTDYVRKEYEEHTCYPPGSKIFAALDRTPFEEVKVVIIGQDPYHGPGQANGLCFSVADGIAHPPSLINIFKEITTDLQKPYPKSGNLERWQIKVFYS
;
A
#
# COMPACT_ATOMS: atom_id res chain seq x y z
N MET A 1 14.53 0.25 -12.25
CA MET A 1 13.73 -0.12 -11.06
C MET A 1 13.10 -1.45 -11.37
N SER A 2 13.32 -2.48 -10.55
CA SER A 2 12.68 -3.78 -10.78
C SER A 2 11.26 -3.73 -10.21
N ILE A 3 10.26 -3.85 -11.07
CA ILE A 3 8.85 -3.88 -10.66
C ILE A 3 8.58 -5.27 -10.11
N LYS A 4 8.42 -5.34 -8.79
CA LYS A 4 7.94 -6.54 -8.12
C LYS A 4 6.43 -6.46 -8.02
N LEU A 5 5.75 -7.30 -8.79
CA LEU A 5 4.30 -7.35 -8.90
C LEU A 5 3.88 -8.82 -9.03
N ASP A 6 2.75 -9.16 -8.42
CA ASP A 6 2.17 -10.50 -8.57
C ASP A 6 1.86 -10.79 -10.06
N PRO A 7 2.09 -12.03 -10.55
CA PRO A 7 1.84 -12.38 -11.95
C PRO A 7 0.44 -12.04 -12.46
N SER A 8 -0.60 -12.19 -11.64
CA SER A 8 -1.98 -11.87 -12.07
C SER A 8 -2.12 -10.39 -12.40
N TRP A 9 -1.51 -9.53 -11.57
CA TRP A 9 -1.53 -8.08 -11.78
C TRP A 9 -0.63 -7.66 -12.93
N LYS A 10 0.50 -8.35 -13.13
CA LYS A 10 1.38 -8.10 -14.26
C LYS A 10 0.67 -8.35 -15.59
N GLU A 11 -0.14 -9.41 -15.67
CA GLU A 11 -0.95 -9.68 -16.86
C GLU A 11 -2.02 -8.60 -17.05
N MET A 12 -2.76 -8.25 -15.99
CA MET A 12 -3.82 -7.25 -16.05
C MET A 12 -3.35 -5.83 -16.39
N LEU A 13 -2.12 -5.48 -16.00
CA LEU A 13 -1.53 -4.14 -16.19
C LEU A 13 -0.52 -4.11 -17.34
N ARG A 14 -0.43 -5.17 -18.14
CA ARG A 14 0.60 -5.31 -19.17
C ARG A 14 0.63 -4.14 -20.14
N GLU A 15 -0.54 -3.72 -20.64
CA GLU A 15 -0.63 -2.62 -21.61
C GLU A 15 -0.08 -1.30 -21.04
N GLU A 16 -0.30 -1.05 -19.75
CA GLU A 16 0.21 0.14 -19.07
C GLU A 16 1.71 0.02 -18.78
N ILE A 17 2.18 -1.15 -18.36
CA ILE A 17 3.61 -1.41 -18.09
C ILE A 17 4.44 -1.29 -19.37
N ASP A 18 3.91 -1.75 -20.50
CA ASP A 18 4.58 -1.73 -21.80
C ASP A 18 4.43 -0.37 -22.52
N ALA A 19 3.65 0.58 -21.97
CA ALA A 19 3.44 1.89 -22.58
C ALA A 19 4.65 2.82 -22.40
N PRO A 20 4.98 3.66 -23.40
CA PRO A 20 6.15 4.56 -23.32
C PRO A 20 6.13 5.50 -22.11
N TYR A 21 4.95 6.00 -21.73
CA TYR A 21 4.83 6.91 -20.59
C TYR A 21 5.24 6.26 -19.27
N PHE A 22 5.09 4.95 -19.16
CA PHE A 22 5.39 4.21 -17.93
C PHE A 22 6.89 3.99 -17.79
N GLU A 23 7.60 3.74 -18.90
CA GLU A 23 9.06 3.75 -18.94
C GLU A 23 9.61 5.11 -18.46
N GLU A 24 9.14 6.21 -19.05
CA GLU A 24 9.52 7.57 -18.66
C GLU A 24 9.24 7.84 -17.17
N LEU A 25 8.07 7.41 -16.67
CA LEU A 25 7.71 7.55 -15.26
C LEU A 25 8.65 6.75 -14.34
N THR A 26 8.96 5.50 -14.67
CA THR A 26 9.83 4.66 -13.83
C THR A 26 11.28 5.13 -13.81
N ASP A 27 11.74 5.78 -14.87
CA ASP A 27 13.05 6.42 -14.92
C ASP A 27 13.08 7.72 -14.12
N TYR A 28 12.04 8.55 -14.26
CA TYR A 28 11.87 9.75 -13.43
C TYR A 28 11.86 9.40 -11.94
N VAL A 29 11.00 8.46 -11.53
CA VAL A 29 10.89 8.03 -10.13
C VAL A 29 12.21 7.44 -9.64
N ARG A 30 12.93 6.65 -10.44
CA ARG A 30 14.24 6.12 -10.03
C ARG A 30 15.23 7.23 -9.71
N LYS A 31 15.32 8.24 -10.57
CA LYS A 31 16.19 9.39 -10.37
C LYS A 31 15.82 10.16 -9.09
N GLU A 32 14.53 10.37 -8.85
CA GLU A 32 14.06 11.00 -7.60
C GLU A 32 14.49 10.23 -6.35
N TYR A 33 14.46 8.89 -6.36
CA TYR A 33 14.95 8.07 -5.24
C TYR A 33 16.48 8.07 -5.07
N GLU A 34 17.23 8.42 -6.11
CA GLU A 34 18.70 8.58 -6.04
C GLU A 34 19.09 9.96 -5.49
N GLU A 35 18.29 11.00 -5.79
CA GLU A 35 18.58 12.40 -5.47
C GLU A 35 17.88 12.90 -4.19
N HIS A 36 16.74 12.30 -3.83
CA HIS A 36 15.86 12.78 -2.76
C HIS A 36 15.42 11.66 -1.81
N THR A 37 14.89 12.06 -0.65
CA THR A 37 14.20 11.14 0.25
C THR A 37 12.76 10.95 -0.23
N CYS A 38 12.50 9.81 -0.86
CA CYS A 38 11.16 9.43 -1.33
C CYS A 38 10.54 8.35 -0.43
N TYR A 39 9.21 8.32 -0.38
CA TYR A 39 8.44 7.32 0.36
C TYR A 39 7.34 6.72 -0.52
N PRO A 40 6.97 5.44 -0.32
CA PRO A 40 7.61 4.45 0.57
C PRO A 40 8.99 4.02 0.04
N PRO A 41 9.75 3.12 0.70
CA PRO A 41 10.93 2.53 0.06
C PRO A 41 10.58 1.93 -1.31
N GLY A 42 11.47 2.04 -2.31
CA GLY A 42 11.17 1.64 -3.70
C GLY A 42 10.64 0.20 -3.85
N SER A 43 11.11 -0.72 -3.01
CA SER A 43 10.64 -2.12 -2.96
C SER A 43 9.18 -2.28 -2.49
N LYS A 44 8.56 -1.21 -1.97
CA LYS A 44 7.21 -1.21 -1.40
C LYS A 44 6.21 -0.40 -2.23
N ILE A 45 6.60 0.21 -3.35
CA ILE A 45 5.69 1.00 -4.20
C ILE A 45 4.47 0.16 -4.64
N PHE A 46 4.70 -1.09 -5.03
CA PHE A 46 3.65 -2.00 -5.49
C PHE A 46 3.17 -2.98 -4.41
N ALA A 47 3.47 -2.75 -3.13
CA ALA A 47 3.18 -3.71 -2.06
C ALA A 47 1.70 -4.08 -1.95
N ALA A 48 0.78 -3.15 -2.25
CA ALA A 48 -0.65 -3.43 -2.25
C ALA A 48 -1.05 -4.53 -3.26
N LEU A 49 -0.49 -4.46 -4.47
CA LEU A 49 -0.79 -5.36 -5.58
C LEU A 49 0.02 -6.66 -5.48
N ASP A 50 1.29 -6.59 -5.07
CA ASP A 50 2.17 -7.76 -4.87
C ASP A 50 1.62 -8.73 -3.81
N ARG A 51 0.84 -8.23 -2.84
CA ARG A 51 0.33 -9.03 -1.72
C ARG A 51 -1.08 -9.58 -1.92
N THR A 52 -1.84 -9.04 -2.86
CA THR A 52 -3.24 -9.42 -3.09
C THR A 52 -3.39 -9.75 -4.56
N PRO A 53 -3.32 -11.04 -4.96
CA PRO A 53 -3.54 -11.41 -6.36
C PRO A 53 -4.88 -10.88 -6.87
N PHE A 54 -4.95 -10.58 -8.15
CA PHE A 54 -6.06 -9.87 -8.79
C PHE A 54 -7.41 -10.56 -8.52
N GLU A 55 -7.43 -11.88 -8.61
CA GLU A 55 -8.61 -12.71 -8.39
C GLU A 55 -9.00 -12.83 -6.92
N GLU A 56 -8.12 -12.45 -6.00
CA GLU A 56 -8.39 -12.45 -4.56
C GLU A 56 -8.94 -11.11 -4.05
N VAL A 57 -8.94 -10.08 -4.88
CA VAL A 57 -9.45 -8.76 -4.53
C VAL A 57 -10.95 -8.85 -4.25
N LYS A 58 -11.35 -8.43 -3.04
CA LYS A 58 -12.76 -8.35 -2.62
C LYS A 58 -13.23 -6.92 -2.38
N VAL A 59 -12.33 -6.08 -1.90
CA VAL A 59 -12.59 -4.68 -1.52
C VAL A 59 -11.39 -3.84 -1.94
N VAL A 60 -11.66 -2.69 -2.54
CA VAL A 60 -10.64 -1.70 -2.90
C VAL A 60 -10.87 -0.45 -2.04
N ILE A 61 -9.86 -0.08 -1.26
CA ILE A 61 -9.84 1.18 -0.50
C ILE A 61 -8.81 2.08 -1.17
N ILE A 62 -9.25 3.25 -1.63
CA ILE A 62 -8.39 4.20 -2.37
C ILE A 62 -7.93 5.29 -1.42
N GLY A 63 -6.61 5.46 -1.33
CA GLY A 63 -5.97 6.61 -0.69
C GLY A 63 -5.51 7.62 -1.74
N GLN A 64 -4.99 8.76 -1.29
CA GLN A 64 -4.48 9.81 -2.16
C GLN A 64 -3.00 9.58 -2.47
N ASP A 65 -2.10 9.97 -1.57
CA ASP A 65 -0.66 9.78 -1.68
C ASP A 65 -0.08 9.08 -0.43
N PRO A 66 1.14 8.50 -0.51
CA PRO A 66 1.81 7.93 0.66
C PRO A 66 2.05 8.96 1.76
N TYR A 67 2.10 8.50 3.01
CA TYR A 67 2.59 9.32 4.11
C TYR A 67 4.06 9.73 3.88
N HIS A 68 4.37 10.99 4.13
CA HIS A 68 5.69 11.60 3.85
C HIS A 68 6.65 11.58 5.07
N GLY A 69 6.24 11.03 6.22
CA GLY A 69 7.08 10.93 7.39
C GLY A 69 7.99 9.68 7.34
N PRO A 70 9.22 9.77 7.89
CA PRO A 70 10.13 8.62 7.97
C PRO A 70 9.46 7.40 8.62
N GLY A 71 9.51 6.25 7.93
CA GLY A 71 8.98 4.99 8.43
C GLY A 71 7.46 4.86 8.45
N GLN A 72 6.70 5.87 8.00
CA GLN A 72 5.24 5.82 7.99
C GLN A 72 4.72 4.93 6.85
N ALA A 73 5.01 5.30 5.59
CA ALA A 73 4.46 4.61 4.43
C ALA A 73 5.07 3.21 4.25
N ASN A 74 4.21 2.19 4.19
CA ASN A 74 4.58 0.80 3.95
C ASN A 74 4.07 0.24 2.63
N GLY A 75 3.52 1.08 1.74
CA GLY A 75 2.99 0.68 0.43
C GLY A 75 1.51 0.27 0.45
N LEU A 76 0.79 0.55 1.55
CA LEU A 76 -0.65 0.37 1.66
C LEU A 76 -1.29 1.72 2.04
N CYS A 77 -2.45 2.03 1.45
CA CYS A 77 -3.19 3.25 1.79
C CYS A 77 -3.63 3.22 3.26
N PHE A 78 -3.59 4.39 3.93
CA PHE A 78 -3.91 4.59 5.36
C PHE A 78 -3.05 3.82 6.38
N SER A 79 -2.29 2.82 5.96
CA SER A 79 -1.48 1.95 6.81
C SER A 79 -0.18 2.65 7.23
N VAL A 80 0.25 2.39 8.46
CA VAL A 80 1.58 2.77 8.97
C VAL A 80 2.29 1.57 9.57
N ALA A 81 3.62 1.61 9.64
CA ALA A 81 4.39 0.54 10.29
C ALA A 81 4.06 0.42 11.80
N ASP A 82 4.32 -0.75 12.38
CA ASP A 82 4.14 -0.97 13.81
C ASP A 82 5.00 0.00 14.65
N GLY A 83 4.42 0.51 15.74
CA GLY A 83 5.08 1.49 16.62
C GLY A 83 5.02 2.94 16.13
N ILE A 84 4.52 3.20 14.92
CA ILE A 84 4.27 4.56 14.42
C ILE A 84 2.93 5.08 14.95
N ALA A 85 2.93 6.34 15.41
CA ALA A 85 1.70 7.01 15.84
C ALA A 85 0.66 7.04 14.71
N HIS A 86 -0.59 6.74 15.04
CA HIS A 86 -1.66 6.70 14.05
C HIS A 86 -1.93 8.08 13.45
N PRO A 87 -1.90 8.24 12.12
CA PRO A 87 -2.28 9.49 11.47
C PRO A 87 -3.76 9.83 11.70
N PRO A 88 -4.17 11.11 11.60
CA PRO A 88 -5.55 11.54 11.88
C PRO A 88 -6.62 10.75 11.13
N SER A 89 -6.40 10.48 9.84
CA SER A 89 -7.34 9.69 9.02
C SER A 89 -7.47 8.26 9.53
N LEU A 90 -6.36 7.62 9.92
CA LEU A 90 -6.38 6.26 10.47
C LEU A 90 -7.05 6.19 11.84
N ILE A 91 -6.87 7.23 12.67
CA ILE A 91 -7.61 7.37 13.94
C ILE A 91 -9.11 7.37 13.69
N ASN A 92 -9.58 8.14 12.71
CA ASN A 92 -11.00 8.22 12.38
C ASN A 92 -11.53 6.88 11.85
N ILE A 93 -10.78 6.20 10.98
CA ILE A 93 -11.11 4.85 10.51
C ILE A 93 -11.26 3.87 11.69
N PHE A 94 -10.32 3.86 12.64
CA PHE A 94 -10.41 2.97 13.80
C PHE A 94 -11.51 3.35 14.79
N LYS A 95 -11.85 4.64 14.95
CA LYS A 95 -13.02 5.06 15.73
C LYS A 95 -14.32 4.57 15.10
N GLU A 96 -14.43 4.67 13.78
CA GLU A 96 -15.60 4.15 13.06
C GLU A 96 -15.71 2.64 13.20
N ILE A 97 -14.62 1.89 12.96
CA ILE A 97 -14.59 0.43 13.16
C ILE A 97 -14.96 0.03 14.59
N THR A 98 -14.50 0.79 15.60
CA THR A 98 -14.83 0.54 17.01
C THR A 98 -16.33 0.72 17.25
N THR A 99 -16.94 1.72 16.63
CA THR A 99 -18.36 2.07 16.81
C THR A 99 -19.28 1.14 16.03
N ASP A 100 -18.96 0.88 14.76
CA ASP A 100 -19.75 0.04 13.85
C ASP A 100 -19.67 -1.44 14.23
N LEU A 101 -18.44 -1.95 14.43
CA LEU A 101 -18.23 -3.38 14.65
C LEU A 101 -18.11 -3.77 16.13
N GLN A 102 -18.20 -2.81 17.05
CA GLN A 102 -18.02 -3.03 18.50
C GLN A 102 -16.70 -3.74 18.84
N LYS A 103 -15.65 -3.48 18.05
CA LYS A 103 -14.30 -4.04 18.23
C LYS A 103 -13.40 -3.09 19.00
N PRO A 104 -12.41 -3.59 19.78
CA PRO A 104 -11.49 -2.71 20.46
C PRO A 104 -10.64 -1.90 19.47
N TYR A 105 -10.31 -0.66 19.86
CA TYR A 105 -9.41 0.20 19.10
C TYR A 105 -8.05 -0.52 18.87
N PRO A 106 -7.60 -0.70 17.63
CA PRO A 106 -6.36 -1.42 17.35
C PRO A 106 -5.14 -0.70 17.92
N LYS A 107 -4.18 -1.47 18.47
CA LYS A 107 -2.88 -0.93 18.92
C LYS A 107 -1.92 -0.63 17.78
N SER A 108 -2.04 -1.39 16.70
CA SER A 108 -1.17 -1.29 15.51
C SER A 108 -1.92 -0.62 14.36
N GLY A 109 -1.27 0.37 13.76
CA GLY A 109 -1.68 1.02 12.52
C GLY A 109 -1.31 0.25 11.25
N ASN A 110 -0.69 -0.93 11.38
CA ASN A 110 -0.33 -1.77 10.26
C ASN A 110 -1.55 -2.55 9.75
N LEU A 111 -2.01 -2.18 8.55
CA LEU A 111 -3.18 -2.76 7.89
C LEU A 111 -2.86 -3.96 7.00
N GLU A 112 -1.63 -4.48 6.99
CA GLU A 112 -1.28 -5.67 6.21
C GLU A 112 -2.17 -6.88 6.55
N ARG A 113 -2.68 -6.96 7.78
CA ARG A 113 -3.65 -7.97 8.21
C ARG A 113 -4.99 -7.94 7.44
N TRP A 114 -5.32 -6.85 6.75
CA TRP A 114 -6.53 -6.74 5.92
C TRP A 114 -6.33 -7.33 4.52
N GLN A 115 -5.08 -7.53 4.09
CA GLN A 115 -4.77 -8.13 2.79
C GLN A 115 -4.80 -9.66 2.84
N ILE A 116 -4.76 -10.26 4.02
CA ILE A 116 -4.65 -11.71 4.18
C ILE A 116 -6.03 -12.35 4.34
N LYS A 117 -6.36 -13.30 3.46
CA LYS A 117 -7.38 -14.32 3.73
C LYS A 117 -6.91 -15.17 4.91
N VAL A 118 -7.38 -14.87 6.12
CA VAL A 118 -7.28 -15.83 7.22
C VAL A 118 -8.36 -16.89 6.98
N PHE A 119 -7.98 -18.01 6.36
CA PHE A 119 -8.78 -19.22 6.40
C PHE A 119 -8.65 -19.79 7.82
N TYR A 120 -9.64 -19.59 8.68
CA TYR A 120 -9.87 -20.56 9.73
C TYR A 120 -10.69 -21.69 9.10
N SER A 121 -10.09 -22.87 8.97
CA SER A 121 -10.79 -24.14 8.83
C SER A 121 -11.44 -24.53 10.14
#